data_AF-A0A2E9JBA0-F1
#
_entry.id   AF-A0A2E9JBA0-F1
#
_cell.length_a   1.000
_cell.length_b   1.000
_cell.length_c   1.000
_cell.angle_alpha   90.00
_cell.angle_beta   90.00
_cell.angle_gamma   90.00
#
_symmetry.space_group_name_H-M   'P 1'
#
loop_
_entity.id
_entity.type
_entity.pdbx_description
1 polymer ?
#
loop_
_entity_poly.entity_id
_entity_poly.type
_entity_poly.pdbx_seq_one_letter_code
_entity_poly.pdbx_strand_id
1 'polypeptide(L)'
;MKEQRNSFPASIGKQEDIFEGPLGQKAHKKTIEHTKRLERKLYEVRPGVWSQVGNGLSNQNFIEGPEGLIVIDTGESREEMTASLKEVREHTDAPVAAVIYTHFHYVHGTSALWEEVSEQPPIWGHSEIENNLRRIGIDVSAAATRGLVHQFGLMLPTEGQDGIVNSALGQYFRLEEHSPWTPGYIAPTHTFNEPTRAMIAGLEVEMTPAPSDANDSITIWFPEIKVCVNNLLWPTLFNVFAIRGEEYRDPRILIEGIEHMITLEAEHLIGAHGPPLSGTQQILDDLTQYRDSIQFMWDQTVRGINKGLTLSEITELVQLPQKYENRYFTQQFYGLVEHHVRQIHNGLRGWFDGNESALFPLPASKRAEKLVDGFGGKEKVREEITKALEEDDLRWALELATWLIQQEINKNGRSNGGEIEDRNRLASILRKIGQRTTSTNVRNWCLTRALELEGELDIDRFRTHRFSERQVLNQPTKAFVHALRLLLEPELSSELDIRIGWRFDDESTAGLHLRNGVAVPTDGEGSEATLVIKINDWARMLGGKTTLKELLEHQNAEIEGNYKAFIEAISCFDNPSLR
;
A
#
# COMPACT_ATOMS: atom_id res chain seq x y z
N MET A 1 -27.47 7.74 35.95
CA MET A 1 -27.74 6.61 35.04
C MET A 1 -26.50 6.33 34.22
N LYS A 2 -25.70 5.34 34.63
CA LYS A 2 -24.64 4.74 33.80
C LYS A 2 -25.31 3.59 33.04
N GLU A 3 -26.09 3.92 32.02
CA GLU A 3 -26.62 2.92 31.10
C GLU A 3 -25.52 2.56 30.10
N GLN A 4 -25.25 1.26 29.99
CA GLN A 4 -24.39 0.57 29.01
C GLN A 4 -23.37 1.47 28.28
N ARG A 5 -22.16 1.60 28.85
CA ARG A 5 -21.00 1.89 27.99
C ARG A 5 -20.86 0.68 27.08
N ASN A 6 -21.25 0.83 25.82
CA ASN A 6 -21.05 -0.17 24.79
C ASN A 6 -19.63 -0.73 24.91
N SER A 7 -19.57 -2.04 25.11
CA SER A 7 -18.40 -2.88 24.86
C SER A 7 -17.76 -2.44 23.55
N PHE A 8 -16.45 -2.18 23.56
CA PHE A 8 -15.54 -2.11 22.40
C PHE A 8 -16.25 -1.93 21.03
N PRO A 9 -16.26 -0.74 20.40
CA PRO A 9 -17.08 -0.55 19.23
C PRO A 9 -16.68 -1.44 18.06
N ALA A 10 -17.73 -1.73 17.30
CA ALA A 10 -17.84 -2.86 16.44
C ALA A 10 -17.16 -2.56 15.08
N SER A 11 -15.83 -2.57 15.04
CA SER A 11 -15.09 -2.67 13.75
C SER A 11 -15.49 -3.90 12.93
N ILE A 12 -16.19 -4.83 13.59
CA ILE A 12 -16.92 -5.97 13.06
C ILE A 12 -18.40 -5.69 13.31
N GLY A 13 -19.18 -5.41 12.26
CA GLY A 13 -20.63 -5.21 12.37
C GLY A 13 -21.38 -6.47 12.83
N LYS A 14 -22.70 -6.40 12.88
CA LYS A 14 -23.57 -7.51 13.26
C LYS A 14 -23.89 -8.41 12.06
N GLN A 15 -24.45 -9.58 12.33
CA GLN A 15 -24.96 -10.48 11.28
C GLN A 15 -26.01 -9.80 10.37
N GLU A 16 -26.87 -8.96 10.95
CA GLU A 16 -27.92 -8.21 10.23
C GLU A 16 -27.39 -7.12 9.29
N ASP A 17 -26.11 -6.74 9.43
CA ASP A 17 -25.47 -5.76 8.56
C ASP A 17 -24.95 -6.38 7.25
N ILE A 18 -24.96 -7.71 7.11
CA ILE A 18 -24.47 -8.41 5.91
C ILE A 18 -25.54 -8.40 4.83
N PHE A 19 -25.20 -7.83 3.68
CA PHE A 19 -26.06 -7.76 2.51
C PHE A 19 -25.40 -8.50 1.33
N GLU A 20 -26.23 -8.92 0.37
CA GLU A 20 -25.75 -9.50 -0.89
C GLU A 20 -25.61 -8.39 -1.95
N GLY A 21 -24.41 -8.28 -2.53
CA GLY A 21 -24.07 -7.40 -3.62
C GLY A 21 -24.52 -7.94 -4.97
N PRO A 22 -24.43 -7.14 -6.04
CA PRO A 22 -24.96 -7.49 -7.36
C PRO A 22 -24.32 -8.72 -8.02
N LEU A 23 -23.10 -9.11 -7.62
CA LEU A 23 -22.39 -10.29 -8.13
C LEU A 23 -22.39 -11.44 -7.09
N GLY A 24 -23.32 -11.43 -6.14
CA GLY A 24 -23.41 -12.44 -5.07
C GLY A 24 -22.42 -12.24 -3.92
N GLN A 25 -21.73 -11.08 -3.86
CA GLN A 25 -20.79 -10.78 -2.77
C GLN A 25 -21.53 -10.62 -1.45
N LYS A 26 -21.04 -11.25 -0.37
CA LYS A 26 -21.57 -10.98 0.98
C LYS A 26 -20.68 -9.97 1.67
N ALA A 27 -21.19 -8.78 1.98
CA ALA A 27 -20.43 -7.73 2.65
C ALA A 27 -21.31 -6.83 3.49
N HIS A 28 -20.69 -5.99 4.32
CA HIS A 28 -21.42 -5.04 5.13
C HIS A 28 -22.19 -4.06 4.23
N LYS A 29 -23.46 -3.79 4.56
CA LYS A 29 -24.39 -2.95 3.79
C LYS A 29 -23.77 -1.63 3.33
N LYS A 30 -23.17 -0.89 4.27
CA LYS A 30 -22.52 0.40 3.99
C LYS A 30 -21.37 0.28 2.97
N THR A 31 -20.62 -0.82 2.96
CA THR A 31 -19.53 -1.06 1.98
C THR A 31 -20.08 -1.26 0.58
N ILE A 32 -21.19 -1.99 0.44
CA ILE A 32 -21.89 -2.17 -0.85
C ILE A 32 -22.49 -0.84 -1.32
N GLU A 33 -23.15 -0.10 -0.43
CA GLU A 33 -23.71 1.22 -0.74
C GLU A 33 -22.64 2.24 -1.15
N HIS A 34 -21.42 2.10 -0.64
CA HIS A 34 -20.28 2.95 -1.01
C HIS A 34 -19.87 2.78 -2.48
N THR A 35 -20.06 1.60 -3.09
CA THR A 35 -19.76 1.36 -4.51
C THR A 35 -20.43 2.39 -5.43
N LYS A 36 -21.66 2.83 -5.11
CA LYS A 36 -22.38 3.84 -5.93
C LYS A 36 -21.64 5.17 -6.03
N ARG A 37 -20.85 5.53 -5.01
CA ARG A 37 -20.05 6.77 -5.02
C ARG A 37 -18.80 6.66 -5.87
N LEU A 38 -18.41 5.44 -6.20
CA LEU A 38 -17.21 5.11 -6.96
C LEU A 38 -17.56 4.71 -8.40
N GLU A 39 -18.82 4.84 -8.81
CA GLU A 39 -19.25 4.57 -10.19
C GLU A 39 -18.44 5.39 -11.19
N ARG A 40 -18.06 4.76 -12.31
CA ARG A 40 -17.27 5.39 -13.37
C ARG A 40 -18.05 6.56 -13.96
N LYS A 41 -17.51 7.76 -13.85
CA LYS A 41 -18.12 8.98 -14.34
C LYS A 41 -17.08 10.07 -14.52
N LEU A 42 -17.08 10.70 -15.70
CA LEU A 42 -16.45 12.00 -15.90
C LEU A 42 -17.34 13.09 -15.29
N TYR A 43 -16.88 13.73 -14.22
CA TYR A 43 -17.55 14.87 -13.62
C TYR A 43 -17.04 16.14 -14.30
N GLU A 44 -17.91 16.87 -15.00
CA GLU A 44 -17.68 18.28 -15.29
C GLU A 44 -17.92 19.06 -13.99
N VAL A 45 -16.83 19.42 -13.31
CA VAL A 45 -16.85 20.08 -11.99
C VAL A 45 -17.30 21.54 -12.15
N ARG A 46 -16.79 22.17 -13.20
CA ARG A 46 -17.19 23.46 -13.78
C ARG A 46 -16.72 23.47 -15.24
N PRO A 47 -17.18 24.42 -16.09
CA PRO A 47 -16.67 24.54 -17.45
C PRO A 47 -15.13 24.59 -17.49
N GLY A 48 -14.52 23.73 -18.29
CA GLY A 48 -13.06 23.61 -18.40
C GLY A 48 -12.37 22.78 -17.32
N VAL A 49 -13.11 22.15 -16.40
CA VAL A 49 -12.53 21.35 -15.30
C VAL A 49 -13.28 20.03 -15.16
N TRP A 50 -12.55 18.93 -15.35
CA TRP A 50 -13.10 17.58 -15.29
C TRP A 50 -12.34 16.68 -14.33
N SER A 51 -13.06 15.73 -13.73
CA SER A 51 -12.50 14.69 -12.87
C SER A 51 -13.11 13.34 -13.26
N GLN A 52 -12.27 12.44 -13.77
CA GLN A 52 -12.65 11.07 -14.07
C GLN A 52 -12.62 10.25 -12.79
N VAL A 53 -13.79 9.95 -12.24
CA VAL A 53 -13.92 9.10 -11.04
C VAL A 53 -14.25 7.68 -11.48
N GLY A 54 -13.73 6.69 -10.76
CA GLY A 54 -14.11 5.28 -10.94
C GLY A 54 -13.56 4.59 -12.19
N ASN A 55 -12.66 5.25 -12.93
CA ASN A 55 -11.88 4.64 -14.02
C ASN A 55 -10.67 3.83 -13.51
N GLY A 56 -10.48 3.76 -12.19
CA GLY A 56 -9.42 3.02 -11.52
C GLY A 56 -9.51 3.19 -10.00
N LEU A 57 -8.38 3.04 -9.32
CA LEU A 57 -8.28 3.34 -7.89
C LEU A 57 -8.25 4.87 -7.65
N SER A 58 -7.53 5.60 -8.49
CA SER A 58 -7.43 7.05 -8.47
C SER A 58 -8.30 7.71 -9.54
N ASN A 59 -8.44 9.02 -9.39
CA ASN A 59 -9.05 9.88 -10.39
C ASN A 59 -7.97 10.37 -11.37
N GLN A 60 -8.36 10.59 -12.62
CA GLN A 60 -7.59 11.37 -13.58
C GLN A 60 -8.28 12.72 -13.76
N ASN A 61 -7.56 13.83 -13.54
CA ASN A 61 -8.17 15.15 -13.51
C ASN A 61 -7.62 16.02 -14.65
N PHE A 62 -8.47 16.90 -15.16
CA PHE A 62 -8.19 17.70 -16.36
C PHE A 62 -8.62 19.14 -16.14
N ILE A 63 -7.71 20.08 -16.37
CA ILE A 63 -7.96 21.52 -16.19
C ILE A 63 -7.53 22.23 -17.46
N GLU A 64 -8.49 22.76 -18.20
CA GLU A 64 -8.26 23.54 -19.41
C GLU A 64 -7.95 25.00 -19.05
N GLY A 65 -6.74 25.43 -19.44
CA GLY A 65 -6.33 26.82 -19.40
C GLY A 65 -6.31 27.44 -20.80
N PRO A 66 -6.04 28.75 -20.92
CA PRO A 66 -5.98 29.45 -22.21
C PRO A 66 -5.06 28.83 -23.27
N GLU A 67 -4.00 28.12 -22.85
CA GLU A 67 -2.96 27.60 -23.75
C GLU A 67 -3.01 26.07 -23.88
N GLY A 68 -3.95 25.38 -23.22
CA GLY A 68 -4.14 23.94 -23.37
C GLY A 68 -4.62 23.23 -22.12
N LEU A 69 -4.54 21.90 -22.14
CA LEU A 69 -5.04 21.00 -21.10
C LEU A 69 -3.93 20.61 -20.13
N ILE A 70 -4.15 20.86 -18.84
CA ILE A 70 -3.32 20.36 -17.74
C ILE A 70 -3.91 19.02 -17.30
N VAL A 71 -3.10 17.96 -17.36
CA VAL A 71 -3.46 16.62 -16.86
C VAL A 71 -2.88 16.45 -15.46
N ILE A 72 -3.70 16.08 -14.49
CA ILE A 72 -3.28 15.85 -13.10
C ILE A 72 -3.55 14.40 -12.73
N ASP A 73 -2.46 13.70 -12.43
CA ASP A 73 -2.37 12.24 -12.30
C ASP A 73 -2.79 11.46 -13.55
N THR A 74 -2.30 10.23 -13.66
CA THR A 74 -2.42 9.39 -14.88
C THR A 74 -2.77 7.93 -14.59
N GLY A 75 -3.20 7.62 -13.36
CA GLY A 75 -3.63 6.28 -12.98
C GLY A 75 -2.50 5.25 -12.88
N GLU A 76 -2.87 3.97 -12.93
CA GLU A 76 -2.00 2.81 -12.68
C GLU A 76 -1.38 2.22 -13.96
N SER A 77 -1.83 2.64 -15.14
CA SER A 77 -1.40 2.08 -16.42
C SER A 77 -1.73 2.98 -17.60
N ARG A 78 -1.08 2.72 -18.75
CA ARG A 78 -1.34 3.40 -20.01
C ARG A 78 -2.79 3.24 -20.44
N GLU A 79 -3.33 2.02 -20.34
CA GLU A 79 -4.68 1.68 -20.77
C GLU A 79 -5.73 2.47 -19.97
N GLU A 80 -5.52 2.60 -18.66
CA GLU A 80 -6.35 3.43 -17.78
C GLU A 80 -6.34 4.90 -18.21
N MET A 81 -5.16 5.48 -18.45
CA MET A 81 -5.03 6.87 -18.90
C MET A 81 -5.64 7.07 -20.29
N THR A 82 -5.42 6.16 -21.24
CA THR A 82 -6.02 6.21 -22.57
C THR A 82 -7.55 6.21 -22.49
N ALA A 83 -8.13 5.39 -21.60
CA ALA A 83 -9.57 5.35 -21.41
C ALA A 83 -10.12 6.68 -20.85
N SER A 84 -9.44 7.27 -19.87
CA SER A 84 -9.84 8.57 -19.33
C SER A 84 -9.66 9.72 -20.33
N LEU A 85 -8.57 9.69 -21.11
CA LEU A 85 -8.29 10.68 -22.12
C LEU A 85 -9.36 10.67 -23.21
N LYS A 86 -9.79 9.47 -23.64
CA LYS A 86 -10.90 9.33 -24.58
C LYS A 86 -12.18 9.99 -24.07
N GLU A 87 -12.54 9.82 -22.80
CA GLU A 87 -13.74 10.44 -22.23
C GLU A 87 -13.65 11.98 -22.19
N VAL A 88 -12.53 12.54 -21.72
CA VAL A 88 -12.42 14.02 -21.65
C VAL A 88 -12.38 14.67 -23.04
N ARG A 89 -11.89 13.95 -24.06
CA ARG A 89 -11.87 14.42 -25.46
C ARG A 89 -13.26 14.57 -26.08
N GLU A 90 -14.31 14.02 -25.45
CA GLU A 90 -15.69 14.34 -25.85
C GLU A 90 -16.11 15.77 -25.46
N HIS A 91 -15.34 16.43 -24.59
CA HIS A 91 -15.62 17.76 -24.06
C HIS A 91 -14.61 18.83 -24.50
N THR A 92 -13.38 18.45 -24.86
CA THR A 92 -12.33 19.41 -25.25
C THR A 92 -11.32 18.86 -26.25
N ASP A 93 -10.98 19.69 -27.24
CA ASP A 93 -9.91 19.46 -28.22
C ASP A 93 -8.58 20.12 -27.81
N ALA A 94 -8.51 20.72 -26.62
CA ALA A 94 -7.31 21.41 -26.16
C ALA A 94 -6.10 20.44 -26.07
N PRO A 95 -4.94 20.78 -26.67
CA PRO A 95 -3.77 19.92 -26.62
C PRO A 95 -3.24 19.80 -25.18
N VAL A 96 -2.66 18.64 -24.83
CA VAL A 96 -2.01 18.47 -23.52
C VAL A 96 -0.82 19.44 -23.43
N ALA A 97 -0.90 20.38 -22.49
CA ALA A 97 0.10 21.42 -22.27
C ALA A 97 1.04 21.10 -21.11
N ALA A 98 0.59 20.33 -20.11
CA ALA A 98 1.40 19.92 -18.97
C ALA A 98 0.83 18.69 -18.26
N VAL A 99 1.68 17.99 -17.53
CA VAL A 99 1.30 16.97 -16.55
C VAL A 99 1.74 17.42 -15.17
N ILE A 100 0.89 17.23 -14.16
CA ILE A 100 1.26 17.42 -12.74
C ILE A 100 0.96 16.13 -11.99
N TYR A 101 1.94 15.59 -11.28
CA TYR A 101 1.73 14.46 -10.38
C TYR A 101 1.39 14.96 -8.99
N THR A 102 0.30 14.46 -8.41
CA THR A 102 -0.02 14.71 -7.00
C THR A 102 0.96 13.99 -6.08
N HIS A 103 1.41 12.77 -6.44
CA HIS A 103 2.43 11.95 -5.78
C HIS A 103 2.72 10.68 -6.60
N PHE A 104 3.68 9.86 -6.15
CA PHE A 104 4.20 8.71 -6.92
C PHE A 104 3.22 7.56 -7.21
N HIS A 105 2.05 7.45 -6.58
CA HIS A 105 1.17 6.29 -6.80
C HIS A 105 0.50 6.30 -8.18
N TYR A 106 0.11 7.47 -8.71
CA TYR A 106 -0.77 7.57 -9.88
C TYR A 106 -0.07 8.11 -11.13
N VAL A 107 1.18 7.71 -11.31
CA VAL A 107 2.09 8.21 -12.35
C VAL A 107 2.30 7.21 -13.48
N HIS A 108 1.58 6.08 -13.47
CA HIS A 108 1.92 4.94 -14.30
C HIS A 108 1.22 4.92 -15.66
N GLY A 109 0.35 5.88 -15.98
CA GLY A 109 -0.27 5.98 -17.31
C GLY A 109 0.28 7.08 -18.19
N THR A 110 1.26 7.86 -17.72
CA THR A 110 1.70 9.08 -18.37
C THR A 110 2.11 8.84 -19.82
N SER A 111 2.79 7.72 -20.12
CA SER A 111 3.31 7.42 -21.45
C SER A 111 2.23 7.39 -22.54
N ALA A 112 0.96 7.21 -22.18
CA ALA A 112 -0.18 7.28 -23.09
C ALA A 112 -0.42 8.68 -23.68
N LEU A 113 -0.05 9.74 -22.96
CA LEU A 113 -0.26 11.13 -23.39
C LEU A 113 0.62 11.51 -24.60
N TRP A 114 1.75 10.85 -24.79
CA TRP A 114 2.68 11.12 -25.91
C TRP A 114 2.17 10.64 -27.27
N GLU A 115 1.10 9.83 -27.29
CA GLU A 115 0.46 9.44 -28.55
C GLU A 115 -0.32 10.61 -29.17
N GLU A 116 -0.68 11.64 -28.38
CA GLU A 116 -1.46 12.80 -28.85
C GLU A 116 -0.60 14.03 -29.22
N VAL A 117 0.68 14.06 -28.87
CA VAL A 117 1.51 15.27 -28.97
C VAL A 117 2.81 15.03 -29.74
N SER A 118 3.21 16.02 -30.55
CA SER A 118 4.49 15.96 -31.28
C SER A 118 5.70 16.28 -30.40
N GLU A 119 5.48 17.01 -29.30
CA GLU A 119 6.51 17.39 -28.33
C GLU A 119 6.08 16.98 -26.92
N GLN A 120 7.05 16.62 -26.09
CA GLN A 120 6.77 16.14 -24.74
C GLN A 120 6.37 17.31 -23.83
N PRO A 121 5.17 17.31 -23.23
CA PRO A 121 4.76 18.38 -22.33
C PRO A 121 5.63 18.38 -21.06
N PRO A 122 5.84 19.54 -20.41
CA PRO A 122 6.48 19.60 -19.11
C PRO A 122 5.71 18.77 -18.08
N ILE A 123 6.46 18.06 -17.22
CA ILE A 123 5.92 17.24 -16.15
C ILE A 123 6.42 17.82 -14.83
N TRP A 124 5.48 18.21 -13.98
CA TRP A 124 5.73 18.75 -12.66
C TRP A 124 5.48 17.69 -11.60
N GLY A 125 6.34 17.62 -10.59
CA GLY A 125 6.14 16.71 -9.48
C GLY A 125 7.14 16.94 -8.36
N HIS A 126 6.86 16.35 -7.20
CA HIS A 126 7.76 16.45 -6.06
C HIS A 126 9.06 15.67 -6.32
N SER A 127 10.21 16.15 -5.80
CA SER A 127 11.52 15.55 -6.04
C SER A 127 11.68 14.12 -5.48
N GLU A 128 10.84 13.75 -4.51
CA GLU A 128 10.87 12.42 -3.86
C GLU A 128 10.13 11.31 -4.64
N ILE A 129 9.43 11.63 -5.74
CA ILE A 129 8.65 10.63 -6.51
C ILE A 129 9.52 9.43 -6.94
N GLU A 130 10.70 9.69 -7.53
CA GLU A 130 11.60 8.62 -7.98
C GLU A 130 12.19 7.83 -6.82
N ASN A 131 12.43 8.47 -5.67
CA ASN A 131 12.92 7.81 -4.48
C ASN A 131 11.87 6.85 -3.91
N ASN A 132 10.61 7.27 -3.82
CA ASN A 132 9.50 6.44 -3.37
C ASN A 132 9.25 5.24 -4.28
N LEU A 133 9.26 5.44 -5.60
CA LEU A 133 9.16 4.34 -6.57
C LEU A 133 10.26 3.29 -6.38
N ARG A 134 11.49 3.74 -6.12
CA ARG A 134 12.64 2.85 -5.92
C ARG A 134 12.54 2.06 -4.61
N ARG A 135 12.19 2.73 -3.51
CA ARG A 135 12.12 2.14 -2.16
C ARG A 135 11.15 0.96 -2.09
N ILE A 136 9.95 1.13 -2.63
CA ILE A 136 8.90 0.09 -2.61
C ILE A 136 9.28 -1.08 -3.53
N GLY A 137 9.99 -0.80 -4.63
CA GLY A 137 10.39 -1.81 -5.60
C GLY A 137 11.54 -2.73 -5.16
N ILE A 138 12.31 -2.33 -4.13
CA ILE A 138 13.56 -3.03 -3.75
C ILE A 138 13.49 -3.53 -2.31
N ASP A 139 13.62 -2.67 -1.30
CA ASP A 139 13.95 -3.09 0.07
C ASP A 139 12.91 -4.00 0.72
N VAL A 140 11.63 -3.72 0.47
CA VAL A 140 10.49 -4.46 1.03
C VAL A 140 9.62 -5.10 -0.05
N SER A 141 10.18 -5.35 -1.25
CA SER A 141 9.43 -5.72 -2.47
C SER A 141 8.45 -6.89 -2.30
N ALA A 142 8.87 -7.99 -1.67
CA ALA A 142 8.00 -9.15 -1.42
C ALA A 142 6.90 -8.84 -0.39
N ALA A 143 7.23 -8.10 0.67
CA ALA A 143 6.26 -7.69 1.67
C ALA A 143 5.23 -6.72 1.07
N ALA A 144 5.67 -5.74 0.28
CA ALA A 144 4.83 -4.79 -0.43
C ALA A 144 3.88 -5.52 -1.39
N THR A 145 4.40 -6.42 -2.24
CA THR A 145 3.59 -7.16 -3.21
C THR A 145 2.54 -8.04 -2.51
N ARG A 146 2.94 -8.80 -1.48
CA ARG A 146 2.00 -9.58 -0.67
C ARG A 146 0.95 -8.69 0.00
N GLY A 147 1.37 -7.53 0.47
CA GLY A 147 0.50 -6.51 1.04
C GLY A 147 -0.57 -6.02 0.06
N LEU A 148 -0.19 -5.76 -1.21
CA LEU A 148 -1.13 -5.39 -2.28
C LEU A 148 -2.14 -6.52 -2.55
N VAL A 149 -1.69 -7.78 -2.63
CA VAL A 149 -2.57 -8.95 -2.84
C VAL A 149 -3.66 -9.01 -1.77
N HIS A 150 -3.30 -8.85 -0.50
CA HIS A 150 -4.27 -8.86 0.59
C HIS A 150 -5.15 -7.61 0.62
N GLN A 151 -4.57 -6.41 0.51
CA GLN A 151 -5.31 -5.17 0.70
C GLN A 151 -6.31 -4.92 -0.41
N PHE A 152 -5.88 -5.12 -1.66
CA PHE A 152 -6.71 -4.87 -2.84
C PHE A 152 -7.41 -6.13 -3.35
N GLY A 153 -7.23 -7.28 -2.69
CA GLY A 153 -7.92 -8.52 -3.05
C GLY A 153 -7.58 -9.00 -4.47
N LEU A 154 -6.34 -8.82 -4.93
CA LEU A 154 -5.93 -9.03 -6.33
C LEU A 154 -6.09 -10.48 -6.82
N MET A 155 -6.35 -11.42 -5.91
CA MET A 155 -6.60 -12.82 -6.23
C MET A 155 -7.92 -13.33 -5.63
N LEU A 156 -8.79 -12.42 -5.19
CA LEU A 156 -10.16 -12.79 -4.84
C LEU A 156 -10.97 -13.04 -6.11
N PRO A 157 -12.01 -13.90 -6.03
CA PRO A 157 -12.94 -14.04 -7.14
C PRO A 157 -13.67 -12.71 -7.40
N THR A 158 -14.19 -12.56 -8.61
CA THR A 158 -15.01 -11.40 -9.01
C THR A 158 -16.48 -11.57 -8.62
N GLU A 159 -16.93 -12.80 -8.36
CA GLU A 159 -18.31 -13.17 -8.04
C GLU A 159 -18.40 -14.11 -6.82
N GLY A 160 -19.62 -14.31 -6.32
CA GLY A 160 -19.90 -15.15 -5.16
C GLY A 160 -19.58 -14.47 -3.82
N GLN A 161 -19.81 -15.19 -2.71
CA GLN A 161 -19.78 -14.60 -1.36
C GLN A 161 -18.45 -13.93 -0.97
N ASP A 162 -17.34 -14.45 -1.50
CA ASP A 162 -15.98 -13.97 -1.25
C ASP A 162 -15.50 -13.01 -2.36
N GLY A 163 -16.41 -12.63 -3.26
CA GLY A 163 -16.15 -11.69 -4.34
C GLY A 163 -15.69 -10.33 -3.82
N ILE A 164 -14.78 -9.71 -4.57
CA ILE A 164 -14.35 -8.34 -4.33
C ILE A 164 -15.52 -7.36 -4.55
N VAL A 165 -15.63 -6.33 -3.69
CA VAL A 165 -16.75 -5.38 -3.71
C VAL A 165 -16.33 -4.03 -4.30
N ASN A 166 -15.36 -3.37 -3.67
CA ASN A 166 -14.69 -2.17 -4.16
C ASN A 166 -13.39 -1.95 -3.34
N SER A 167 -12.61 -0.90 -3.65
CA SER A 167 -11.37 -0.55 -2.94
C SER A 167 -11.49 0.68 -2.04
N ALA A 168 -12.73 1.12 -1.73
CA ALA A 168 -13.13 2.30 -0.96
C ALA A 168 -12.65 3.69 -1.46
N LEU A 169 -11.47 3.79 -2.05
CA LEU A 169 -10.96 5.01 -2.69
C LEU A 169 -11.41 5.13 -4.15
N GLY A 170 -11.49 3.99 -4.84
CA GLY A 170 -11.97 3.82 -6.20
C GLY A 170 -12.59 2.43 -6.37
N GLN A 171 -13.05 2.08 -7.57
CA GLN A 171 -13.70 0.79 -7.80
C GLN A 171 -12.74 -0.35 -7.49
N TYR A 172 -11.65 -0.44 -8.26
CA TYR A 172 -10.68 -1.51 -8.15
C TYR A 172 -9.28 -0.99 -8.46
N PHE A 173 -8.28 -1.52 -7.76
CA PHE A 173 -6.89 -1.40 -8.20
C PHE A 173 -6.70 -2.34 -9.40
N ARG A 174 -6.26 -1.79 -10.54
CA ARG A 174 -6.11 -2.53 -11.81
C ARG A 174 -7.41 -3.19 -12.28
N LEU A 175 -8.34 -2.37 -12.75
CA LEU A 175 -9.56 -2.82 -13.42
C LEU A 175 -9.24 -3.78 -14.58
N GLU A 176 -9.92 -4.91 -14.66
CA GLU A 176 -9.68 -5.94 -15.70
C GLU A 176 -9.83 -5.40 -17.13
N GLU A 177 -10.72 -4.42 -17.35
CA GLU A 177 -10.87 -3.75 -18.64
C GLU A 177 -9.61 -3.01 -19.12
N HIS A 178 -8.68 -2.69 -18.22
CA HIS A 178 -7.39 -2.05 -18.53
C HIS A 178 -6.23 -3.04 -18.64
N SER A 179 -6.50 -4.35 -18.63
CA SER A 179 -5.49 -5.39 -18.85
C SER A 179 -4.80 -5.17 -20.22
N PRO A 180 -3.46 -5.25 -20.32
CA PRO A 180 -2.52 -5.86 -19.37
C PRO A 180 -1.89 -4.91 -18.33
N TRP A 181 -2.45 -3.71 -18.13
CA TRP A 181 -1.95 -2.68 -17.19
C TRP A 181 -0.50 -2.29 -17.47
N THR A 182 -0.20 -1.92 -18.71
CA THR A 182 1.15 -1.57 -19.14
C THR A 182 1.62 -0.32 -18.40
N PRO A 183 2.72 -0.39 -17.64
CA PRO A 183 3.23 0.78 -16.94
C PRO A 183 3.90 1.75 -17.92
N GLY A 184 3.68 3.03 -17.70
CA GLY A 184 4.05 4.15 -18.55
C GLY A 184 4.52 5.36 -17.76
N TYR A 185 5.21 5.14 -16.63
CA TYR A 185 5.80 6.24 -15.87
C TYR A 185 6.88 6.97 -16.66
N ILE A 186 6.87 8.30 -16.59
CA ILE A 186 7.95 9.17 -17.09
C ILE A 186 8.32 10.16 -15.98
N ALA A 187 9.63 10.35 -15.78
CA ALA A 187 10.17 11.20 -14.73
C ALA A 187 9.73 12.67 -14.89
N PRO A 188 9.44 13.39 -13.78
CA PRO A 188 9.16 14.82 -13.83
C PRO A 188 10.33 15.59 -14.45
N THR A 189 10.03 16.50 -15.37
CA THR A 189 11.03 17.42 -15.95
C THR A 189 11.26 18.65 -15.09
N HIS A 190 10.29 18.98 -14.22
CA HIS A 190 10.36 20.06 -13.24
C HIS A 190 10.07 19.47 -11.85
N THR A 191 11.11 19.36 -11.04
CA THR A 191 10.99 18.85 -9.67
C THR A 191 11.08 19.96 -8.64
N PHE A 192 10.38 19.78 -7.52
CA PHE A 192 10.40 20.71 -6.39
C PHE A 192 10.16 19.97 -5.06
N ASN A 193 10.53 20.59 -3.95
CA ASN A 193 10.29 20.10 -2.59
C ASN A 193 9.87 21.23 -1.62
N GLU A 194 9.58 22.41 -2.16
CA GLU A 194 9.13 23.59 -1.44
C GLU A 194 7.93 24.19 -2.21
N PRO A 195 7.10 25.05 -1.57
CA PRO A 195 6.00 25.72 -2.25
C PRO A 195 6.46 26.42 -3.54
N THR A 196 5.84 26.05 -4.66
CA THR A 196 6.25 26.45 -6.00
C THR A 196 5.07 27.06 -6.74
N ARG A 197 5.32 28.14 -7.49
CA ARG A 197 4.32 28.79 -8.35
C ARG A 197 4.81 28.81 -9.79
N ALA A 198 3.91 28.53 -10.72
CA ALA A 198 4.21 28.54 -12.14
C ALA A 198 3.00 29.00 -12.96
N MET A 199 3.27 29.59 -14.12
CA MET A 199 2.26 29.74 -15.16
C MET A 199 2.24 28.46 -15.98
N ILE A 200 1.12 27.74 -15.98
CA ILE A 200 0.95 26.48 -16.70
C ILE A 200 -0.32 26.58 -17.54
N ALA A 201 -0.20 26.33 -18.85
CA ALA A 201 -1.30 26.46 -19.81
C ALA A 201 -2.05 27.82 -19.74
N GLY A 202 -1.35 28.90 -19.42
CA GLY A 202 -1.92 30.25 -19.24
C GLY A 202 -2.63 30.51 -17.89
N LEU A 203 -2.58 29.58 -16.94
CA LEU A 203 -3.13 29.74 -15.58
C LEU A 203 -2.01 29.88 -14.54
N GLU A 204 -2.20 30.71 -13.52
CA GLU A 204 -1.37 30.64 -12.30
C GLU A 204 -1.69 29.35 -11.53
N VAL A 205 -0.66 28.57 -11.22
CA VAL A 205 -0.76 27.31 -10.47
C VAL A 205 0.17 27.37 -9.26
N GLU A 206 -0.39 27.17 -8.07
CA GLU A 206 0.38 27.02 -6.83
C GLU A 206 0.45 25.54 -6.43
N MET A 207 1.66 25.00 -6.34
CA MET A 207 1.93 23.62 -5.94
C MET A 207 2.64 23.62 -4.58
N THR A 208 1.97 23.12 -3.56
CA THR A 208 2.47 23.14 -2.18
C THR A 208 2.69 21.73 -1.67
N PRO A 209 3.91 21.36 -1.20
CA PRO A 209 4.13 20.10 -0.49
C PRO A 209 3.11 19.92 0.63
N ALA A 210 2.40 18.79 0.60
CA ALA A 210 1.34 18.44 1.52
C ALA A 210 1.37 16.93 1.78
N PRO A 211 2.38 16.43 2.55
CA PRO A 211 2.53 15.00 2.80
C PRO A 211 1.23 14.38 3.34
N SER A 212 0.80 13.29 2.70
CA SER A 212 -0.44 12.59 3.04
C SER A 212 -0.16 11.10 3.26
N ASP A 213 -0.43 10.27 2.26
CA ASP A 213 -0.17 8.84 2.27
C ASP A 213 1.27 8.53 1.80
N ALA A 214 1.94 9.54 1.28
CA ALA A 214 3.34 9.58 0.88
C ALA A 214 3.96 10.95 1.19
N ASN A 215 5.28 11.00 1.38
CA ASN A 215 6.01 12.23 1.72
C ASN A 215 6.18 13.20 0.53
N ASP A 216 5.86 12.76 -0.68
CA ASP A 216 5.97 13.49 -1.93
C ASP A 216 4.62 14.04 -2.41
N SER A 217 3.57 13.95 -1.57
CA SER A 217 2.25 14.45 -1.93
C SER A 217 2.17 15.97 -1.90
N ILE A 218 1.37 16.53 -2.82
CA ILE A 218 1.19 17.97 -2.99
C ILE A 218 -0.29 18.36 -3.05
N THR A 219 -0.57 19.62 -2.67
CA THR A 219 -1.82 20.32 -3.00
C THR A 219 -1.58 21.21 -4.22
N ILE A 220 -2.51 21.22 -5.17
CA ILE A 220 -2.43 22.00 -6.41
C ILE A 220 -3.60 22.99 -6.42
N TRP A 221 -3.30 24.29 -6.40
CA TRP A 221 -4.27 25.36 -6.27
C TRP A 221 -4.27 26.27 -7.50
N PHE A 222 -5.46 26.53 -8.04
CA PHE A 222 -5.70 27.42 -9.16
C PHE A 222 -6.49 28.64 -8.68
N PRO A 223 -5.84 29.73 -8.24
CA PRO A 223 -6.48 30.86 -7.57
C PRO A 223 -7.54 31.56 -8.42
N GLU A 224 -7.29 31.71 -9.73
CA GLU A 224 -8.17 32.42 -10.67
C GLU A 224 -9.53 31.74 -10.85
N ILE A 225 -9.54 30.41 -10.84
CA ILE A 225 -10.74 29.58 -11.04
C ILE A 225 -11.25 28.93 -9.75
N LYS A 226 -10.60 29.22 -8.62
CA LYS A 226 -10.94 28.72 -7.27
C LYS A 226 -11.06 27.20 -7.18
N VAL A 227 -10.17 26.47 -7.86
CA VAL A 227 -10.11 25.00 -7.87
C VAL A 227 -8.89 24.50 -7.12
N CYS A 228 -9.11 23.58 -6.18
CA CYS A 228 -8.04 22.87 -5.46
C CYS A 228 -8.07 21.38 -5.80
N VAL A 229 -6.92 20.82 -6.22
CA VAL A 229 -6.72 19.38 -6.40
C VAL A 229 -5.81 18.85 -5.28
N ASN A 230 -6.18 17.72 -4.66
CA ASN A 230 -5.51 17.24 -3.46
C ASN A 230 -5.57 15.71 -3.28
N ASN A 231 -4.69 15.16 -2.45
CA ASN A 231 -4.73 13.77 -1.97
C ASN A 231 -4.89 13.66 -0.45
N LEU A 232 -5.40 14.73 0.19
CA LEU A 232 -5.59 14.79 1.64
C LEU A 232 -6.99 14.33 2.04
N LEU A 233 -8.02 14.80 1.32
CA LEU A 233 -9.41 14.40 1.54
C LEU A 233 -9.74 13.16 0.71
N TRP A 234 -9.91 12.03 1.37
CA TRP A 234 -10.35 10.78 0.75
C TRP A 234 -11.86 10.58 0.87
N PRO A 235 -12.49 9.76 0.00
CA PRO A 235 -13.92 9.43 0.12
C PRO A 235 -14.21 8.43 1.26
N THR A 236 -13.40 8.47 2.31
CA THR A 236 -13.37 7.59 3.48
C THR A 236 -12.46 8.23 4.53
N LEU A 237 -12.54 7.78 5.78
CA LEU A 237 -11.63 8.20 6.85
C LEU A 237 -10.18 8.00 6.40
N PHE A 238 -9.36 9.05 6.49
CA PHE A 238 -7.97 8.98 6.04
C PHE A 238 -7.24 7.83 6.72
N ASN A 239 -6.44 7.11 5.95
CA ASN A 239 -5.70 6.00 6.49
C ASN A 239 -4.29 6.40 6.93
N VAL A 240 -4.15 6.69 8.22
CA VAL A 240 -2.84 7.02 8.83
C VAL A 240 -1.89 5.82 8.84
N PHE A 241 -2.38 4.60 8.55
CA PHE A 241 -1.56 3.43 8.33
C PHE A 241 -2.27 2.34 7.51
N ALA A 242 -1.65 1.91 6.42
CA ALA A 242 -2.15 0.81 5.60
C ALA A 242 -1.81 -0.55 6.20
N ILE A 243 -2.81 -1.43 6.40
CA ILE A 243 -2.59 -2.76 6.99
C ILE A 243 -1.67 -3.67 6.14
N ARG A 244 -1.42 -3.28 4.88
CA ARG A 244 -0.41 -3.91 4.02
C ARG A 244 1.04 -3.71 4.51
N GLY A 245 1.26 -2.79 5.44
CA GLY A 245 2.58 -2.40 5.94
C GLY A 245 3.14 -1.23 5.14
N GLU A 246 3.28 -0.08 5.80
CA GLU A 246 3.87 1.15 5.28
C GLU A 246 4.60 1.87 6.41
N GLU A 247 5.35 2.93 6.09
CA GLU A 247 5.88 3.83 7.10
C GLU A 247 4.76 4.55 7.87
N TYR A 248 5.04 4.93 9.11
CA TYR A 248 4.10 5.67 9.94
C TYR A 248 3.83 7.06 9.34
N ARG A 249 2.54 7.39 9.16
CA ARG A 249 2.08 8.70 8.72
C ARG A 249 1.62 9.47 9.93
N ASP A 250 2.35 10.53 10.29
CA ASP A 250 2.01 11.36 11.45
C ASP A 250 0.75 12.19 11.17
N PRO A 251 -0.36 11.99 11.91
CA PRO A 251 -1.59 12.75 11.71
C PRO A 251 -1.41 14.26 11.86
N ARG A 252 -0.40 14.73 12.59
CA ARG A 252 -0.13 16.17 12.74
C ARG A 252 0.23 16.83 11.42
N ILE A 253 1.01 16.14 10.58
CA ILE A 253 1.41 16.63 9.26
C ILE A 253 0.18 16.71 8.34
N LEU A 254 -0.67 15.68 8.38
CA LEU A 254 -1.94 15.65 7.65
C LEU A 254 -2.88 16.78 8.07
N ILE A 255 -2.98 17.06 9.37
CA ILE A 255 -3.81 18.15 9.90
C ILE A 255 -3.34 19.50 9.35
N GLU A 256 -2.04 19.78 9.35
CA GLU A 256 -1.48 21.02 8.77
C GLU A 256 -1.82 21.18 7.28
N GLY A 257 -1.74 20.10 6.50
CA GLY A 257 -2.15 20.10 5.10
C GLY A 257 -3.65 20.39 4.90
N ILE A 258 -4.52 19.85 5.75
CA ILE A 258 -5.97 20.11 5.67
C ILE A 258 -6.29 21.54 6.10
N GLU A 259 -5.63 22.07 7.12
CA GLU A 259 -5.75 23.47 7.52
C GLU A 259 -5.34 24.41 6.38
N HIS A 260 -4.25 24.10 5.67
CA HIS A 260 -3.87 24.84 4.47
C HIS A 260 -4.99 24.84 3.43
N MET A 261 -5.60 23.69 3.11
CA MET A 261 -6.74 23.63 2.17
C MET A 261 -7.93 24.47 2.63
N ILE A 262 -8.22 24.53 3.93
CA ILE A 262 -9.27 25.39 4.50
C ILE A 262 -8.98 26.87 4.19
N THR A 263 -7.72 27.31 4.28
CA THR A 263 -7.34 28.70 4.00
C THR A 263 -7.47 29.11 2.53
N LEU A 264 -7.56 28.16 1.60
CA LEU A 264 -7.69 28.45 0.17
C LEU A 264 -9.08 28.98 -0.20
N GLU A 265 -10.10 28.71 0.63
CA GLU A 265 -11.50 29.07 0.38
C GLU A 265 -11.98 28.63 -1.02
N ALA A 266 -11.62 27.41 -1.42
CA ALA A 266 -11.93 26.85 -2.73
C ALA A 266 -13.43 26.83 -3.03
N GLU A 267 -13.82 27.14 -4.28
CA GLU A 267 -15.19 26.93 -4.77
C GLU A 267 -15.40 25.47 -5.19
N HIS A 268 -14.34 24.82 -5.66
CA HIS A 268 -14.35 23.42 -6.05
C HIS A 268 -13.13 22.68 -5.48
N LEU A 269 -13.37 21.52 -4.89
CA LEU A 269 -12.34 20.65 -4.34
C LEU A 269 -12.37 19.30 -5.08
N ILE A 270 -11.25 18.93 -5.69
CA ILE A 270 -11.09 17.70 -6.45
C ILE A 270 -10.07 16.82 -5.73
N GLY A 271 -10.45 15.57 -5.48
CA GLY A 271 -9.57 14.58 -4.87
C GLY A 271 -8.79 13.79 -5.93
N ALA A 272 -7.66 13.22 -5.52
CA ALA A 272 -7.05 12.08 -6.20
C ALA A 272 -7.95 10.84 -6.14
N HIS A 273 -9.00 10.85 -5.30
CA HIS A 273 -9.98 9.79 -5.14
C HIS A 273 -11.39 10.34 -4.95
N GLY A 274 -12.36 9.65 -5.52
CA GLY A 274 -13.79 9.87 -5.27
C GLY A 274 -14.37 11.15 -5.88
N PRO A 275 -15.67 11.41 -5.67
CA PRO A 275 -16.35 12.54 -6.28
C PRO A 275 -15.83 13.91 -5.84
N PRO A 276 -15.82 14.92 -6.74
CA PRO A 276 -15.48 16.29 -6.39
C PRO A 276 -16.54 16.94 -5.51
N LEU A 277 -16.13 17.94 -4.72
CA LEU A 277 -17.00 18.79 -3.90
C LEU A 277 -17.09 20.20 -4.49
N SER A 278 -18.22 20.87 -4.29
CA SER A 278 -18.42 22.24 -4.79
C SER A 278 -19.25 23.07 -3.80
N GLY A 279 -18.95 24.35 -3.72
CA GLY A 279 -19.52 25.30 -2.78
C GLY A 279 -18.59 25.55 -1.59
N THR A 280 -18.05 26.77 -1.51
CA THR A 280 -17.05 27.17 -0.49
C THR A 280 -17.45 26.83 0.93
N GLN A 281 -18.69 27.13 1.34
CA GLN A 281 -19.14 26.83 2.70
C GLN A 281 -19.23 25.33 2.97
N GLN A 282 -19.74 24.56 2.01
CA GLN A 282 -19.86 23.10 2.15
C GLN A 282 -18.47 22.46 2.24
N ILE A 283 -17.52 22.91 1.42
CA ILE A 283 -16.12 22.46 1.46
C ILE A 283 -15.49 22.81 2.81
N LEU A 284 -15.68 24.03 3.31
CA LEU A 284 -15.19 24.45 4.63
C LEU A 284 -15.73 23.54 5.75
N ASP A 285 -17.03 23.31 5.77
CA ASP A 285 -17.69 22.47 6.78
C ASP A 285 -17.17 21.01 6.72
N ASP A 286 -17.00 20.48 5.51
CA ASP A 286 -16.55 19.11 5.28
C ASP A 286 -15.07 18.91 5.64
N LEU A 287 -14.19 19.83 5.23
CA LEU A 287 -12.77 19.80 5.59
C LEU A 287 -12.58 19.96 7.11
N THR A 288 -13.33 20.86 7.74
CA THR A 288 -13.29 21.06 9.20
C THR A 288 -13.67 19.77 9.92
N GLN A 289 -14.77 19.13 9.51
CA GLN A 289 -15.22 17.90 10.16
C GLN A 289 -14.25 16.74 9.92
N TYR A 290 -13.69 16.62 8.70
CA TYR A 290 -12.69 15.61 8.36
C TYR A 290 -11.42 15.76 9.20
N ARG A 291 -10.86 16.97 9.23
CA ARG A 291 -9.71 17.36 10.04
C ARG A 291 -9.92 17.05 11.52
N ASP A 292 -11.09 17.38 12.05
CA ASP A 292 -11.43 17.12 13.45
C ASP A 292 -11.51 15.63 13.76
N SER A 293 -11.94 14.79 12.82
CA SER A 293 -11.96 13.34 13.00
C SER A 293 -10.55 12.76 13.17
N ILE A 294 -9.59 13.28 12.41
CA ILE A 294 -8.18 12.89 12.45
C ILE A 294 -7.53 13.39 13.74
N GLN A 295 -7.70 14.68 14.08
CA GLN A 295 -7.18 15.20 15.35
C GLN A 295 -7.79 14.48 16.55
N PHE A 296 -9.08 14.15 16.53
CA PHE A 296 -9.70 13.41 17.62
C PHE A 296 -8.97 12.09 17.90
N MET A 297 -8.68 11.30 16.86
CA MET A 297 -7.94 10.04 17.02
C MET A 297 -6.55 10.30 17.61
N TRP A 298 -5.81 11.27 17.09
CA TRP A 298 -4.48 11.60 17.59
C TRP A 298 -4.50 12.08 19.05
N ASP A 299 -5.30 13.08 19.37
CA ASP A 299 -5.39 13.68 20.72
C ASP A 299 -5.81 12.64 21.76
N GLN A 300 -6.81 11.80 21.44
CA GLN A 300 -7.29 10.81 22.39
C GLN A 300 -6.32 9.65 22.56
N THR A 301 -5.59 9.25 21.52
CA THR A 301 -4.49 8.28 21.64
C THR A 301 -3.37 8.84 22.51
N VAL A 302 -2.92 10.07 22.26
CA VAL A 302 -1.86 10.74 23.06
C VAL A 302 -2.30 10.92 24.51
N ARG A 303 -3.57 11.29 24.74
CA ARG A 303 -4.14 11.37 26.08
C ARG A 303 -4.13 10.01 26.79
N GLY A 304 -4.37 8.91 26.06
CA GLY A 304 -4.28 7.55 26.58
C GLY A 304 -2.85 7.18 26.98
N ILE A 305 -1.88 7.46 26.09
CA ILE A 305 -0.44 7.26 26.35
C ILE A 305 0.00 8.01 27.62
N ASN A 306 -0.35 9.29 27.73
CA ASN A 306 0.04 10.12 28.87
C ASN A 306 -0.59 9.68 30.20
N LYS A 307 -1.65 8.89 30.16
CA LYS A 307 -2.27 8.27 31.33
C LYS A 307 -1.62 6.94 31.72
N GLY A 308 -0.66 6.45 30.94
CA GLY A 308 -0.05 5.14 31.14
C GLY A 308 -0.97 3.97 30.81
N LEU A 309 -1.97 4.18 29.94
CA LEU A 309 -2.82 3.10 29.46
C LEU A 309 -2.03 2.21 28.47
N THR A 310 -2.24 0.91 28.56
CA THR A 310 -1.77 -0.08 27.57
C THR A 310 -2.43 0.14 26.22
N LEU A 311 -1.84 -0.38 25.16
CA LEU A 311 -2.36 -0.18 23.80
C LEU A 311 -3.77 -0.76 23.64
N SER A 312 -4.07 -1.89 24.28
CA SER A 312 -5.40 -2.49 24.29
C SER A 312 -6.44 -1.57 24.95
N GLU A 313 -6.11 -0.97 26.09
CA GLU A 313 -6.99 -0.02 26.79
C GLU A 313 -7.23 1.26 25.98
N ILE A 314 -6.19 1.79 25.32
CA ILE A 314 -6.34 2.95 24.44
C ILE A 314 -7.21 2.59 23.23
N THR A 315 -7.01 1.41 22.64
CA THR A 315 -7.81 0.94 21.50
C THR A 315 -9.29 0.80 21.85
N GLU A 316 -9.61 0.29 23.04
CA GLU A 316 -10.99 0.22 23.52
C GLU A 316 -11.58 1.62 23.77
N LEU A 317 -10.79 2.54 24.31
CA LEU A 317 -11.22 3.88 24.69
C LEU A 317 -11.44 4.82 23.48
N VAL A 318 -10.54 4.79 22.50
CA VAL A 318 -10.45 5.80 21.44
C VAL A 318 -11.25 5.38 20.23
N GLN A 319 -12.43 6.00 20.08
CA GLN A 319 -13.44 5.58 19.12
C GLN A 319 -14.16 6.79 18.56
N LEU A 320 -14.39 6.84 17.25
CA LEU A 320 -14.99 8.00 16.60
C LEU A 320 -16.41 8.23 17.16
N PRO A 321 -16.71 9.43 17.70
CA PRO A 321 -18.04 9.78 18.13
C PRO A 321 -19.07 9.71 17.00
N GLN A 322 -20.33 9.41 17.35
CA GLN A 322 -21.46 9.28 16.41
C GLN A 322 -21.64 10.50 15.49
N LYS A 323 -21.20 11.70 15.91
CA LYS A 323 -21.26 12.91 15.07
C LYS A 323 -20.48 12.77 13.75
N TYR A 324 -19.52 11.86 13.66
CA TYR A 324 -18.76 11.57 12.45
C TYR A 324 -19.45 10.54 11.54
N GLU A 325 -20.65 10.06 11.90
CA GLU A 325 -21.39 9.12 11.05
C GLU A 325 -22.13 9.81 9.88
N ASN A 326 -22.28 11.14 9.92
CA ASN A 326 -23.10 11.91 8.99
C ASN A 326 -22.42 12.21 7.63
N ARG A 327 -21.12 11.93 7.49
CA ARG A 327 -20.37 12.10 6.24
C ARG A 327 -19.68 10.81 5.84
N TYR A 328 -19.56 10.59 4.53
CA TYR A 328 -18.94 9.38 3.97
C TYR A 328 -17.42 9.38 4.15
N PHE A 329 -16.79 10.55 4.06
CA PHE A 329 -15.33 10.70 4.24
C PHE A 329 -14.88 10.56 5.70
N THR A 330 -15.76 10.39 6.67
CA THR A 330 -15.39 10.04 8.05
C THR A 330 -15.74 8.58 8.41
N GLN A 331 -16.25 7.80 7.43
CA GLN A 331 -16.54 6.38 7.62
C GLN A 331 -15.27 5.53 7.47
N GLN A 332 -15.24 4.39 8.17
CA GLN A 332 -14.12 3.46 8.18
C GLN A 332 -14.13 2.49 6.97
N PHE A 333 -14.34 3.00 5.75
CA PHE A 333 -14.40 2.16 4.56
C PHE A 333 -13.05 1.62 4.10
N TYR A 334 -11.94 2.22 4.57
CA TYR A 334 -10.59 1.82 4.19
C TYR A 334 -9.77 1.37 5.40
N GLY A 335 -9.43 2.30 6.30
CA GLY A 335 -8.84 1.98 7.61
C GLY A 335 -9.87 1.85 8.73
N LEU A 336 -9.47 1.25 9.85
CA LEU A 336 -10.25 1.18 11.08
C LEU A 336 -9.60 2.04 12.16
N VAL A 337 -10.41 2.70 12.99
CA VAL A 337 -9.96 3.54 14.11
C VAL A 337 -9.07 2.74 15.07
N GLU A 338 -9.44 1.49 15.38
CA GLU A 338 -8.62 0.64 16.25
C GLU A 338 -7.21 0.38 15.67
N HIS A 339 -7.08 0.35 14.33
CA HIS A 339 -5.78 0.21 13.68
C HIS A 339 -5.01 1.54 13.69
N HIS A 340 -5.70 2.66 13.49
CA HIS A 340 -5.11 3.99 13.55
C HIS A 340 -4.55 4.29 14.94
N VAL A 341 -5.28 3.97 16.00
CA VAL A 341 -4.85 4.12 17.40
C VAL A 341 -3.56 3.35 17.67
N ARG A 342 -3.49 2.08 17.25
CA ARG A 342 -2.28 1.25 17.36
C ARG A 342 -1.09 1.87 16.66
N GLN A 343 -1.32 2.51 15.52
CA GLN A 343 -0.22 3.06 14.72
C GLN A 343 0.22 4.44 15.18
N ILE A 344 -0.69 5.26 15.68
CA ILE A 344 -0.34 6.50 16.37
C ILE A 344 0.48 6.17 17.62
N HIS A 345 0.08 5.15 18.39
CA HIS A 345 0.89 4.69 19.53
C HIS A 345 2.28 4.23 19.09
N ASN A 346 2.36 3.31 18.13
CA ASN A 346 3.64 2.76 17.66
C ASN A 346 4.56 3.82 17.07
N GLY A 347 4.02 4.78 16.32
CA GLY A 347 4.78 5.89 15.76
C GLY A 347 5.37 6.82 16.83
N LEU A 348 4.67 7.01 17.95
CA LEU A 348 5.12 7.91 19.04
C LEU A 348 5.96 7.21 20.11
N ARG A 349 5.72 5.93 20.38
CA ARG A 349 6.26 5.20 21.54
C ARG A 349 6.90 3.86 21.21
N GLY A 350 6.84 3.42 19.95
CA GLY A 350 7.29 2.09 19.54
C GLY A 350 6.33 0.98 19.98
N TRP A 351 6.81 -0.26 19.92
CA TRP A 351 6.01 -1.47 20.12
C TRP A 351 5.63 -1.73 21.60
N PHE A 352 6.40 -1.21 22.56
CA PHE A 352 6.21 -1.51 23.98
C PHE A 352 5.29 -0.48 24.64
N ASP A 353 4.14 -0.95 25.12
CA ASP A 353 3.10 -0.13 25.76
C ASP A 353 3.12 -0.21 27.29
N GLY A 354 4.10 -0.93 27.88
CA GLY A 354 4.22 -1.14 29.31
C GLY A 354 3.76 -2.53 29.80
N ASN A 355 3.12 -3.35 28.96
CA ASN A 355 2.73 -4.71 29.34
C ASN A 355 3.97 -5.62 29.54
N GLU A 356 4.21 -6.05 30.77
CA GLU A 356 5.42 -6.78 31.16
C GLU A 356 5.58 -8.10 30.40
N SER A 357 4.48 -8.79 30.09
CA SER A 357 4.51 -10.06 29.36
C SER A 357 4.97 -9.91 27.90
N ALA A 358 4.85 -8.69 27.35
CA ALA A 358 5.33 -8.37 26.01
C ALA A 358 6.83 -8.08 25.97
N LEU A 359 7.51 -7.90 27.11
CA LEU A 359 8.94 -7.58 27.15
C LEU A 359 9.83 -8.78 26.77
N PHE A 360 9.42 -9.99 27.16
CA PHE A 360 10.12 -11.23 26.87
C PHE A 360 9.14 -12.30 26.39
N PRO A 361 8.53 -12.11 25.20
CA PRO A 361 7.50 -13.02 24.73
C PRO A 361 8.11 -14.38 24.39
N LEU A 362 7.38 -15.46 24.69
CA LEU A 362 7.70 -16.77 24.14
C LEU A 362 7.54 -16.74 22.61
N PRO A 363 8.30 -17.58 21.87
CA PRO A 363 8.00 -17.87 20.47
C PRO A 363 6.52 -18.25 20.32
N ALA A 364 5.87 -17.76 19.26
CA ALA A 364 4.41 -17.85 19.09
C ALA A 364 3.89 -19.30 19.23
N SER A 365 4.57 -20.28 18.63
CA SER A 365 4.21 -21.70 18.74
C SER A 365 4.26 -22.22 20.18
N LYS A 366 5.30 -21.85 20.93
CA LYS A 366 5.46 -22.23 22.34
C LYS A 366 4.47 -21.55 23.27
N ARG A 367 4.09 -20.31 22.96
CA ARG A 367 3.00 -19.63 23.67
C ARG A 367 1.67 -20.31 23.41
N ALA A 368 1.35 -20.60 22.16
CA ALA A 368 0.10 -21.24 21.76
C ALA A 368 -0.04 -22.65 22.36
N GLU A 369 1.01 -23.46 22.32
CA GLU A 369 1.08 -24.79 22.97
C GLU A 369 0.65 -24.69 24.45
N LYS A 370 1.26 -23.78 25.22
CA LYS A 370 0.94 -23.58 26.64
C LYS A 370 -0.49 -23.10 26.89
N LEU A 371 -1.04 -22.27 26.01
CA LEU A 371 -2.41 -21.77 26.14
C LEU A 371 -3.42 -22.88 25.87
N VAL A 372 -3.20 -23.67 24.81
CA VAL A 372 -4.05 -24.81 24.48
C VAL A 372 -4.04 -25.84 25.61
N ASP A 373 -2.85 -26.18 26.14
CA ASP A 373 -2.72 -27.10 27.28
C ASP A 373 -3.42 -26.55 28.53
N GLY A 374 -3.22 -25.27 28.83
CA GLY A 374 -3.84 -24.59 29.98
C GLY A 374 -5.37 -24.51 29.90
N PHE A 375 -5.93 -24.49 28.70
CA PHE A 375 -7.38 -24.55 28.46
C PHE A 375 -7.96 -25.97 28.52
N GLY A 376 -7.14 -27.02 28.66
CA GLY A 376 -7.58 -28.41 28.69
C GLY A 376 -7.41 -29.16 27.37
N GLY A 377 -6.56 -28.67 26.47
CA GLY A 377 -6.22 -29.32 25.21
C GLY A 377 -7.05 -28.84 24.01
N LYS A 378 -6.66 -29.30 22.81
CA LYS A 378 -7.23 -28.86 21.52
C LYS A 378 -8.76 -28.98 21.47
N GLU A 379 -9.33 -30.11 21.89
CA GLU A 379 -10.78 -30.33 21.90
C GLU A 379 -11.52 -29.30 22.74
N LYS A 380 -10.98 -28.96 23.91
CA LYS A 380 -11.63 -27.98 24.79
C LYS A 380 -11.60 -26.58 24.18
N VAL A 381 -10.52 -26.22 23.50
CA VAL A 381 -10.43 -24.97 22.74
C VAL A 381 -11.42 -24.98 21.56
N ARG A 382 -11.60 -26.10 20.86
CA ARG A 382 -12.59 -26.25 19.76
C ARG A 382 -14.03 -26.08 20.26
N GLU A 383 -14.36 -26.64 21.42
CA GLU A 383 -15.65 -26.43 22.09
C GLU A 383 -15.85 -24.94 22.42
N GLU A 384 -14.84 -24.27 22.98
CA GLU A 384 -14.94 -22.86 23.35
C GLU A 384 -15.06 -21.94 22.13
N ILE A 385 -14.39 -22.27 21.01
CA ILE A 385 -14.59 -21.59 19.72
C ILE A 385 -16.06 -21.70 19.27
N THR A 386 -16.64 -22.90 19.41
CA THR A 386 -18.03 -23.15 18.99
C THR A 386 -18.99 -22.31 19.83
N LYS A 387 -18.79 -22.29 21.15
CA LYS A 387 -19.56 -21.45 22.07
C LYS A 387 -19.40 -19.96 21.76
N ALA A 388 -18.17 -19.48 21.55
CA ALA A 388 -17.91 -18.08 21.18
C ALA A 388 -18.63 -17.69 19.88
N LEU A 389 -18.68 -18.60 18.90
CA LEU A 389 -19.43 -18.39 17.65
C LEU A 389 -20.96 -18.36 17.86
N GLU A 390 -21.49 -19.18 18.77
CA GLU A 390 -22.92 -19.17 19.15
C GLU A 390 -23.31 -17.88 19.88
N GLU A 391 -22.39 -17.32 20.68
CA GLU A 391 -22.54 -16.06 21.40
C GLU A 391 -22.20 -14.82 20.54
N ASP A 392 -21.84 -15.02 19.27
CA ASP A 392 -21.40 -13.99 18.30
C ASP A 392 -20.12 -13.23 18.73
N ASP A 393 -19.30 -13.80 19.62
CA ASP A 393 -18.00 -13.27 20.04
C ASP A 393 -16.90 -13.66 19.04
N LEU A 394 -16.93 -12.99 17.89
CA LEU A 394 -15.99 -13.23 16.79
C LEU A 394 -14.54 -12.90 17.15
N ARG A 395 -14.29 -11.96 18.07
CA ARG A 395 -12.93 -11.60 18.49
C ARG A 395 -12.33 -12.73 19.32
N TRP A 396 -13.10 -13.28 20.26
CA TRP A 396 -12.64 -14.40 21.06
C TRP A 396 -12.49 -15.68 20.26
N ALA A 397 -13.46 -15.98 19.38
CA ALA A 397 -13.37 -17.12 18.46
C ALA A 397 -12.10 -17.02 17.57
N LEU A 398 -11.79 -15.83 17.06
CA LEU A 398 -10.58 -15.57 16.26
C LEU A 398 -9.30 -15.85 17.06
N GLU A 399 -9.22 -15.39 18.30
CA GLU A 399 -8.05 -15.61 19.16
C GLU A 399 -7.83 -17.09 19.43
N LEU A 400 -8.86 -17.81 19.87
CA LEU A 400 -8.80 -19.24 20.16
C LEU A 400 -8.42 -20.07 18.93
N ALA A 401 -9.05 -19.80 17.77
CA ALA A 401 -8.73 -20.50 16.52
C ALA A 401 -7.30 -20.22 16.05
N THR A 402 -6.78 -19.01 16.35
CA THR A 402 -5.38 -18.66 16.06
C THR A 402 -4.41 -19.48 16.91
N TRP A 403 -4.71 -19.75 18.19
CA TRP A 403 -3.84 -20.61 19.02
C TRP A 403 -3.72 -22.02 18.42
N LEU A 404 -4.84 -22.59 17.95
CA LEU A 404 -4.85 -23.94 17.38
C LEU A 404 -3.94 -24.08 16.16
N ILE A 405 -3.88 -23.05 15.30
CA ILE A 405 -3.01 -23.09 14.13
C ILE A 405 -1.55 -22.71 14.44
N GLN A 406 -1.30 -21.85 15.44
CA GLN A 406 0.03 -21.34 15.76
C GLN A 406 0.90 -22.36 16.49
N GLN A 407 0.31 -23.28 17.27
CA GLN A 407 1.07 -24.28 18.03
C GLN A 407 1.94 -25.19 17.14
N GLU A 408 1.66 -25.27 15.82
CA GLU A 408 2.40 -26.09 14.86
C GLU A 408 3.19 -25.25 13.83
N ILE A 409 4.41 -25.69 13.53
CA ILE A 409 5.26 -25.10 12.48
C ILE A 409 4.99 -25.83 11.16
N ASN A 410 4.73 -25.08 10.09
CA ASN A 410 4.48 -25.64 8.76
C ASN A 410 5.79 -25.98 8.02
N LYS A 411 5.67 -26.58 6.81
CA LYS A 411 6.81 -26.96 5.95
C LYS A 411 7.76 -25.81 5.57
N ASN A 412 7.30 -24.56 5.65
CA ASN A 412 8.06 -23.34 5.34
C ASN A 412 8.58 -22.66 6.63
N GLY A 413 8.59 -23.34 7.78
CA GLY A 413 9.11 -22.81 9.04
C GLY A 413 8.20 -21.82 9.77
N ARG A 414 6.93 -21.66 9.35
CA ARG A 414 6.00 -20.67 9.94
C ARG A 414 5.05 -21.29 10.96
N SER A 415 4.77 -20.56 12.04
CA SER A 415 3.80 -20.90 13.10
C SER A 415 2.35 -20.68 12.63
N ASN A 416 1.90 -21.53 11.69
CA ASN A 416 0.53 -21.59 11.18
C ASN A 416 0.22 -22.96 10.54
N GLY A 417 0.77 -24.02 11.11
CA GLY A 417 0.77 -25.37 10.54
C GLY A 417 -0.48 -26.21 10.80
N GLY A 418 -1.28 -25.87 11.82
CA GLY A 418 -2.30 -26.74 12.43
C GLY A 418 -3.23 -27.53 11.49
N GLU A 419 -3.95 -28.49 12.08
CA GLU A 419 -4.85 -29.42 11.37
C GLU A 419 -5.83 -28.73 10.42
N ILE A 420 -6.20 -29.43 9.34
CA ILE A 420 -7.05 -28.86 8.27
C ILE A 420 -8.39 -28.34 8.83
N GLU A 421 -8.95 -29.01 9.83
CA GLU A 421 -10.19 -28.63 10.50
C GLU A 421 -10.05 -27.29 11.24
N ASP A 422 -8.94 -27.08 11.95
CA ASP A 422 -8.68 -25.84 12.68
C ASP A 422 -8.38 -24.68 11.73
N ARG A 423 -7.69 -24.95 10.62
CA ARG A 423 -7.49 -23.99 9.54
C ARG A 423 -8.82 -23.55 8.94
N ASN A 424 -9.72 -24.49 8.65
CA ASN A 424 -11.05 -24.20 8.11
C ASN A 424 -11.93 -23.45 9.13
N ARG A 425 -11.81 -23.75 10.43
CA ARG A 425 -12.48 -22.97 11.49
C ARG A 425 -12.02 -21.52 11.48
N LEU A 426 -10.71 -21.27 11.46
CA LEU A 426 -10.15 -19.92 11.38
C LEU A 426 -10.58 -19.22 10.08
N ALA A 427 -10.58 -19.92 8.95
CA ALA A 427 -11.05 -19.38 7.66
C ALA A 427 -12.51 -18.92 7.74
N SER A 428 -13.39 -19.73 8.33
CA SER A 428 -14.80 -19.40 8.54
C SER A 428 -14.98 -18.16 9.43
N ILE A 429 -14.21 -18.05 10.51
CA ILE A 429 -14.24 -16.88 11.42
C ILE A 429 -13.77 -15.62 10.67
N LEU A 430 -12.63 -15.68 9.98
CA LEU A 430 -12.11 -14.58 9.17
C LEU A 430 -13.12 -14.15 8.10
N ARG A 431 -13.76 -15.10 7.42
CA ARG A 431 -14.82 -14.83 6.44
C ARG A 431 -16.00 -14.09 7.07
N LYS A 432 -16.49 -14.53 8.24
CA LYS A 432 -17.55 -13.81 8.98
C LYS A 432 -17.14 -12.38 9.33
N ILE A 433 -15.90 -12.18 9.80
CA ILE A 433 -15.35 -10.85 10.11
C ILE A 433 -15.30 -9.99 8.84
N GLY A 434 -14.77 -10.53 7.74
CA GLY A 434 -14.66 -9.82 6.46
C GLY A 434 -16.01 -9.50 5.80
N GLN A 435 -17.05 -10.29 6.09
CA GLN A 435 -18.43 -10.00 5.66
C GLN A 435 -19.08 -8.89 6.49
N ARG A 436 -18.63 -8.66 7.73
CA ARG A 436 -19.24 -7.72 8.69
C ARG A 436 -18.47 -6.43 8.90
N THR A 437 -17.20 -6.36 8.51
CA THR A 437 -16.45 -5.10 8.61
C THR A 437 -16.86 -4.13 7.50
N THR A 438 -16.82 -2.83 7.79
CA THR A 438 -16.99 -1.78 6.77
C THR A 438 -15.72 -1.55 5.93
N SER A 439 -14.55 -1.92 6.48
CA SER A 439 -13.25 -1.72 5.84
C SER A 439 -13.03 -2.71 4.70
N THR A 440 -12.86 -2.19 3.48
CA THR A 440 -12.51 -2.99 2.30
C THR A 440 -11.16 -3.66 2.46
N ASN A 441 -10.17 -2.97 3.03
CA ASN A 441 -8.85 -3.52 3.28
C ASN A 441 -8.92 -4.74 4.21
N VAL A 442 -9.63 -4.63 5.34
CA VAL A 442 -9.76 -5.73 6.30
C VAL A 442 -10.58 -6.86 5.71
N ARG A 443 -11.67 -6.55 5.00
CA ARG A 443 -12.45 -7.54 4.27
C ARG A 443 -11.55 -8.35 3.32
N ASN A 444 -10.85 -7.66 2.42
CA ASN A 444 -10.03 -8.32 1.41
C ASN A 444 -8.94 -9.16 2.06
N TRP A 445 -8.27 -8.62 3.09
CA TRP A 445 -7.25 -9.34 3.84
C TRP A 445 -7.80 -10.63 4.46
N CYS A 446 -8.96 -10.55 5.14
CA CYS A 446 -9.64 -11.68 5.77
C CYS A 446 -10.00 -12.76 4.77
N LEU A 447 -10.58 -12.39 3.62
CA LEU A 447 -11.01 -13.34 2.60
C LEU A 447 -9.82 -13.99 1.90
N THR A 448 -8.79 -13.23 1.53
CA THR A 448 -7.56 -13.78 0.95
C THR A 448 -6.92 -14.78 1.91
N ARG A 449 -6.90 -14.47 3.21
CA ARG A 449 -6.36 -15.39 4.22
C ARG A 449 -7.26 -16.61 4.46
N ALA A 450 -8.58 -16.47 4.37
CA ALA A 450 -9.51 -17.60 4.48
C ALA A 450 -9.28 -18.62 3.35
N LEU A 451 -9.23 -18.15 2.11
CA LEU A 451 -8.96 -19.00 0.94
C LEU A 451 -7.57 -19.66 1.00
N GLU A 452 -6.56 -18.97 1.53
CA GLU A 452 -5.23 -19.55 1.76
C GLU A 452 -5.27 -20.67 2.82
N LEU A 453 -6.04 -20.49 3.90
CA LEU A 453 -6.19 -21.49 4.95
C LEU A 453 -6.88 -22.76 4.44
N GLU A 454 -7.89 -22.59 3.59
CA GLU A 454 -8.67 -23.66 2.94
C GLU A 454 -7.92 -24.34 1.78
N GLY A 455 -6.81 -23.74 1.31
CA GLY A 455 -6.00 -24.28 0.20
C GLY A 455 -6.56 -23.96 -1.18
N GLU A 456 -7.54 -23.05 -1.27
CA GLU A 456 -8.13 -22.58 -2.53
C GLU A 456 -7.28 -21.49 -3.20
N LEU A 457 -6.35 -20.89 -2.45
CA LEU A 457 -5.46 -19.84 -2.94
C LEU A 457 -4.00 -20.07 -2.48
N ASP A 458 -3.05 -20.04 -3.43
CA ASP A 458 -1.61 -20.08 -3.14
C ASP A 458 -0.96 -18.69 -3.33
N ILE A 459 -0.41 -18.16 -2.24
CA ILE A 459 0.32 -16.90 -2.21
C ILE A 459 1.80 -17.06 -1.80
N ASP A 460 2.33 -18.27 -1.75
CA ASP A 460 3.72 -18.53 -1.32
C ASP A 460 4.74 -17.84 -2.22
N ARG A 461 4.46 -17.69 -3.51
CA ARG A 461 5.32 -16.94 -4.44
C ARG A 461 5.60 -15.49 -4.01
N PHE A 462 4.70 -14.87 -3.25
CA PHE A 462 4.85 -13.48 -2.73
C PHE A 462 5.61 -13.41 -1.39
N ARG A 463 6.18 -14.53 -0.95
CA ARG A 463 7.03 -14.63 0.25
C ARG A 463 8.51 -14.76 -0.10
N THR A 464 8.82 -14.98 -1.37
CA THR A 464 10.19 -14.97 -1.89
C THR A 464 10.51 -13.56 -2.38
N HIS A 465 11.66 -13.03 -1.95
CA HIS A 465 12.19 -11.80 -2.50
C HIS A 465 12.67 -12.04 -3.93
N ARG A 466 12.03 -11.39 -4.91
CA ARG A 466 12.34 -11.52 -6.33
C ARG A 466 12.38 -10.15 -6.96
N PHE A 467 13.37 -9.90 -7.80
CA PHE A 467 13.44 -8.69 -8.62
C PHE A 467 12.89 -9.03 -10.00
N SER A 468 11.85 -8.33 -10.44
CA SER A 468 11.37 -8.56 -11.81
C SER A 468 12.38 -8.00 -12.82
N GLU A 469 12.57 -8.69 -13.95
CA GLU A 469 13.46 -8.24 -15.02
C GLU A 469 13.19 -6.79 -15.43
N ARG A 470 11.91 -6.42 -15.58
CA ARG A 470 11.49 -5.06 -15.91
C ARG A 470 11.94 -4.02 -14.88
N GLN A 471 11.90 -4.34 -13.58
CA GLN A 471 12.39 -3.43 -12.55
C GLN A 471 13.91 -3.25 -12.66
N VAL A 472 14.65 -4.33 -12.91
CA VAL A 472 16.11 -4.30 -13.04
C VAL A 472 16.55 -3.46 -14.24
N LEU A 473 15.84 -3.55 -15.36
CA LEU A 473 16.15 -2.79 -16.58
C LEU A 473 15.90 -1.28 -16.46
N ASN A 474 14.98 -0.84 -15.59
CA ASN A 474 14.52 0.55 -15.53
C ASN A 474 15.14 1.36 -14.38
N GLN A 475 16.18 0.84 -13.73
CA GLN A 475 16.75 1.40 -12.51
C GLN A 475 18.28 1.21 -12.53
N PRO A 476 19.06 2.05 -11.83
CA PRO A 476 20.52 1.92 -11.80
C PRO A 476 20.97 0.54 -11.34
N THR A 477 21.90 -0.08 -12.07
CA THR A 477 22.45 -1.42 -11.81
C THR A 477 22.94 -1.59 -10.36
N LYS A 478 23.63 -0.56 -9.83
CA LYS A 478 24.11 -0.52 -8.45
C LYS A 478 23.03 -0.79 -7.41
N ALA A 479 21.78 -0.37 -7.66
CA ALA A 479 20.69 -0.54 -6.71
C ALA A 479 20.40 -2.02 -6.45
N PHE A 480 20.44 -2.88 -7.48
CA PHE A 480 20.19 -4.32 -7.35
C PHE A 480 21.40 -5.10 -6.87
N VAL A 481 22.61 -4.68 -7.22
CA VAL A 481 23.83 -5.24 -6.61
C VAL A 481 23.81 -5.01 -5.11
N HIS A 482 23.52 -3.78 -4.67
CA HIS A 482 23.41 -3.46 -3.25
C HIS A 482 22.22 -4.16 -2.57
N ALA A 483 21.12 -4.39 -3.28
CA ALA A 483 19.96 -5.10 -2.76
C ALA A 483 20.25 -6.57 -2.41
N LEU A 484 21.27 -7.20 -3.01
CA LEU A 484 21.66 -8.57 -2.64
C LEU A 484 21.95 -8.72 -1.15
N ARG A 485 22.38 -7.65 -0.45
CA ARG A 485 22.61 -7.69 1.00
C ARG A 485 21.38 -8.16 1.79
N LEU A 486 20.17 -7.98 1.26
CA LEU A 486 18.91 -8.40 1.87
C LEU A 486 18.65 -9.90 1.75
N LEU A 487 19.41 -10.59 0.90
CA LEU A 487 19.34 -12.02 0.64
C LEU A 487 20.50 -12.77 1.31
N LEU A 488 21.39 -12.09 2.03
CA LEU A 488 22.55 -12.73 2.64
C LEU A 488 22.10 -13.66 3.76
N GLU A 489 22.54 -14.92 3.72
CA GLU A 489 22.47 -15.84 4.85
C GLU A 489 23.68 -15.58 5.77
N PRO A 490 23.49 -14.95 6.94
CA PRO A 490 24.60 -14.49 7.78
C PRO A 490 25.45 -15.65 8.32
N GLU A 491 24.85 -16.82 8.54
CA GLU A 491 25.56 -18.02 9.00
C GLU A 491 26.60 -18.49 7.98
N LEU A 492 26.28 -18.40 6.68
CA LEU A 492 27.18 -18.81 5.59
C LEU A 492 28.33 -17.82 5.36
N SER A 493 28.15 -16.56 5.75
CA SER A 493 29.11 -15.46 5.52
C SER A 493 29.81 -14.96 6.78
N SER A 494 29.62 -15.63 7.91
CA SER A 494 30.12 -15.24 9.23
C SER A 494 31.65 -15.11 9.29
N GLU A 495 32.36 -16.04 8.65
CA GLU A 495 33.84 -16.13 8.63
C GLU A 495 34.48 -15.54 7.37
N LEU A 496 33.68 -14.99 6.44
CA LEU A 496 34.21 -14.42 5.20
C LEU A 496 34.77 -13.02 5.44
N ASP A 497 35.76 -12.66 4.62
CA ASP A 497 36.26 -11.29 4.42
C ASP A 497 36.64 -11.15 2.94
N ILE A 498 35.63 -11.00 2.08
CA ILE A 498 35.78 -11.06 0.62
C ILE A 498 35.15 -9.83 -0.04
N ARG A 499 35.88 -9.21 -0.97
CA ARG A 499 35.35 -8.14 -1.83
C ARG A 499 35.04 -8.64 -3.23
N ILE A 500 33.79 -8.51 -3.65
CA ILE A 500 33.34 -8.85 -5.02
C ILE A 500 32.72 -7.64 -5.71
N GLY A 501 32.91 -7.57 -7.02
CA GLY A 501 32.46 -6.48 -7.88
C GLY A 501 31.60 -6.93 -9.04
N TRP A 502 30.93 -5.97 -9.66
CA TRP A 502 30.17 -6.08 -10.90
C TRP A 502 30.60 -4.97 -11.85
N ARG A 503 30.72 -5.30 -13.13
CA ARG A 503 30.94 -4.35 -14.22
C ARG A 503 29.98 -4.65 -15.36
N PHE A 504 29.26 -3.63 -15.79
CA PHE A 504 28.20 -3.75 -16.79
C PHE A 504 28.62 -3.20 -18.16
N ASP A 505 27.83 -3.49 -19.20
CA ASP A 505 28.07 -3.06 -20.58
C ASP A 505 27.84 -1.57 -20.84
N ASP A 506 27.31 -0.83 -19.86
CA ASP A 506 27.21 0.63 -19.83
C ASP A 506 28.34 1.30 -19.02
N GLU A 507 29.39 0.55 -18.68
CA GLU A 507 30.53 0.96 -17.84
C GLU A 507 30.19 1.21 -16.35
N SER A 508 28.94 1.02 -15.93
CA SER A 508 28.58 1.13 -14.52
C SER A 508 29.24 0.02 -13.68
N THR A 509 29.61 0.36 -12.45
CA THR A 509 30.22 -0.56 -11.47
C THR A 509 29.49 -0.52 -10.13
N ALA A 510 29.56 -1.63 -9.42
CA ALA A 510 29.10 -1.76 -8.04
C ALA A 510 29.82 -2.93 -7.37
N GLY A 511 29.78 -3.02 -6.04
CA GLY A 511 30.36 -4.16 -5.34
C GLY A 511 29.75 -4.40 -3.97
N LEU A 512 30.18 -5.50 -3.37
CA LEU A 512 29.86 -5.91 -2.01
C LEU A 512 31.12 -6.37 -1.29
N HIS A 513 31.26 -5.95 -0.04
CA HIS A 513 32.26 -6.50 0.88
C HIS A 513 31.53 -7.38 1.91
N LEU A 514 31.68 -8.70 1.78
CA LEU A 514 31.13 -9.67 2.71
C LEU A 514 32.09 -9.83 3.89
N ARG A 515 31.63 -9.46 5.09
CA ARG A 515 32.37 -9.64 6.35
C ARG A 515 31.46 -9.74 7.55
N ASN A 516 31.79 -10.60 8.51
CA ASN A 516 31.06 -10.76 9.78
C ASN A 516 29.55 -11.01 9.60
N GLY A 517 29.16 -11.80 8.58
CA GLY A 517 27.74 -12.03 8.28
C GLY A 517 27.02 -10.82 7.66
N VAL A 518 27.75 -9.84 7.12
CA VAL A 518 27.21 -8.60 6.52
C VAL A 518 27.77 -8.39 5.12
N ALA A 519 26.92 -8.01 4.17
CA ALA A 519 27.33 -7.53 2.86
C ALA A 519 27.27 -6.00 2.81
N VAL A 520 28.43 -5.34 2.80
CA VAL A 520 28.56 -3.89 2.77
C VAL A 520 28.57 -3.40 1.31
N PRO A 521 27.64 -2.52 0.91
CA PRO A 521 27.70 -1.87 -0.41
C PRO A 521 29.03 -1.15 -0.67
N THR A 522 29.61 -1.37 -1.84
CA THR A 522 30.79 -0.65 -2.36
C THR A 522 30.58 -0.25 -3.82
N ASP A 523 31.53 0.48 -4.39
CA ASP A 523 31.61 0.83 -5.82
C ASP A 523 32.25 -0.26 -6.69
N GLY A 524 32.75 -1.34 -6.07
CA GLY A 524 33.48 -2.42 -6.72
C GLY A 524 34.99 -2.20 -6.82
N GLU A 525 35.53 -1.06 -6.36
CA GLU A 525 36.96 -0.80 -6.38
C GLU A 525 37.70 -1.73 -5.40
N GLY A 526 38.82 -2.30 -5.84
CA GLY A 526 39.62 -3.24 -5.04
C GLY A 526 38.92 -4.57 -4.78
N SER A 527 37.96 -4.96 -5.62
CA SER A 527 37.36 -6.29 -5.59
C SER A 527 38.41 -7.36 -5.93
N GLU A 528 38.40 -8.47 -5.19
CA GLU A 528 39.24 -9.64 -5.47
C GLU A 528 38.78 -10.37 -6.74
N ALA A 529 37.48 -10.27 -7.04
CA ALA A 529 36.88 -10.78 -8.25
C ALA A 529 35.74 -9.89 -8.72
N THR A 530 35.56 -9.77 -10.05
CA THR A 530 34.53 -8.94 -10.67
C THR A 530 33.74 -9.75 -11.69
N LEU A 531 32.41 -9.76 -11.57
CA LEU A 531 31.51 -10.29 -12.60
C LEU A 531 31.31 -9.25 -13.70
N VAL A 532 31.71 -9.59 -14.92
CA VAL A 532 31.45 -8.83 -16.14
C VAL A 532 30.22 -9.41 -16.82
N ILE A 533 29.15 -8.63 -16.91
CA ILE A 533 27.83 -9.10 -17.36
C ILE A 533 27.03 -7.99 -18.03
N LYS A 534 26.24 -8.31 -19.06
CA LYS A 534 25.31 -7.35 -19.67
C LYS A 534 24.12 -7.07 -18.74
N ILE A 535 23.61 -5.83 -18.74
CA ILE A 535 22.45 -5.45 -17.93
C ILE A 535 21.24 -6.35 -18.21
N ASN A 536 21.00 -6.71 -19.47
CA ASN A 536 19.92 -7.62 -19.85
C ASN A 536 20.06 -9.01 -19.22
N ASP A 537 21.27 -9.58 -19.18
CA ASP A 537 21.50 -10.90 -18.60
C ASP A 537 21.46 -10.86 -17.07
N TRP A 538 21.92 -9.76 -16.46
CA TRP A 538 21.73 -9.48 -15.03
C TRP A 538 20.24 -9.43 -14.66
N ALA A 539 19.44 -8.69 -15.42
CA ALA A 539 17.99 -8.58 -15.21
C ALA A 539 17.28 -9.94 -15.37
N ARG A 540 17.65 -10.73 -16.38
CA ARG A 540 17.13 -12.09 -16.58
C ARG A 540 17.54 -13.03 -15.46
N MET A 541 18.77 -12.95 -14.97
CA MET A 541 19.27 -13.77 -13.86
C MET A 541 18.51 -13.46 -12.57
N LEU A 542 18.43 -12.19 -12.17
CA LEU A 542 17.66 -11.80 -10.97
C LEU A 542 16.16 -12.11 -11.09
N GLY A 543 15.62 -12.05 -12.32
CA GLY A 543 14.24 -12.43 -12.64
C GLY A 543 13.96 -13.94 -12.67
N GLY A 544 14.98 -14.78 -12.46
CA GLY A 544 14.83 -16.24 -12.47
C GLY A 544 14.67 -16.86 -13.86
N LYS A 545 15.03 -16.13 -14.92
CA LYS A 545 14.94 -16.60 -16.33
C LYS A 545 16.22 -17.26 -16.84
N THR A 546 17.31 -17.17 -16.09
CA THR A 546 18.60 -17.85 -16.32
C THR A 546 19.36 -17.95 -15.00
N THR A 547 20.53 -18.59 -15.01
CA THR A 547 21.41 -18.74 -13.84
C THR A 547 22.82 -18.23 -14.13
N LEU A 548 23.57 -17.88 -13.09
CA LEU A 548 24.98 -17.53 -13.22
C LEU A 548 25.77 -18.63 -13.91
N LYS A 549 25.49 -19.89 -13.57
CA LYS A 549 26.12 -21.06 -14.19
C LYS A 549 25.89 -21.09 -15.71
N GLU A 550 24.65 -20.96 -16.17
CA GLU A 550 24.32 -20.94 -17.61
C GLU A 550 25.01 -19.78 -18.34
N LEU A 551 25.06 -18.60 -17.72
CA LEU A 551 25.71 -17.42 -18.30
C LEU A 551 27.22 -17.61 -18.45
N LEU A 552 27.89 -18.23 -17.47
CA LEU A 552 29.31 -18.57 -17.54
C LEU A 552 29.58 -19.67 -18.58
N GLU A 553 28.76 -20.73 -18.63
CA GLU A 553 28.90 -21.83 -19.60
C GLU A 553 28.73 -21.36 -21.06
N HIS A 554 27.81 -20.41 -21.29
CA HIS A 554 27.56 -19.82 -22.62
C HIS A 554 28.44 -18.61 -22.94
N GLN A 555 29.37 -18.22 -22.07
CA GLN A 555 30.24 -17.05 -22.25
C GLN A 555 29.47 -15.72 -22.41
N ASN A 556 28.28 -15.62 -21.80
CA ASN A 556 27.50 -14.37 -21.71
C ASN A 556 27.88 -13.55 -20.45
N ALA A 557 28.64 -14.13 -19.53
CA ALA A 557 29.26 -13.45 -18.41
C ALA A 557 30.67 -14.02 -18.16
N GLU A 558 31.53 -13.25 -17.52
CA GLU A 558 32.89 -13.64 -17.14
C GLU A 558 33.18 -13.20 -15.69
N ILE A 559 33.94 -14.00 -14.94
CA ILE A 559 34.46 -13.60 -13.63
C ILE A 559 35.96 -13.34 -13.79
N GLU A 560 36.35 -12.08 -13.66
CA GLU A 560 37.76 -11.67 -13.63
C GLU A 560 38.29 -11.74 -12.19
N GLY A 561 39.54 -12.15 -12.00
CA GLY A 561 40.18 -12.23 -10.68
C GLY A 561 39.99 -13.59 -9.98
N ASN A 562 39.79 -13.58 -8.66
CA ASN A 562 39.70 -14.80 -7.84
C ASN A 562 38.33 -15.49 -7.98
N TYR A 563 38.19 -16.33 -9.01
CA TYR A 563 36.95 -17.08 -9.29
C TYR A 563 36.39 -17.81 -8.07
N LYS A 564 37.26 -18.47 -7.29
CA LYS A 564 36.82 -19.24 -6.11
C LYS A 564 36.20 -18.33 -5.05
N ALA A 565 36.83 -17.19 -4.77
CA ALA A 565 36.29 -16.21 -3.82
C ALA A 565 34.95 -15.63 -4.29
N PHE A 566 34.77 -15.41 -5.60
CA PHE A 566 33.49 -14.97 -6.13
C PHE A 566 32.38 -15.99 -5.91
N ILE A 567 32.63 -17.26 -6.24
CA ILE A 567 31.64 -18.33 -6.08
C ILE A 567 31.34 -18.57 -4.59
N GLU A 568 32.36 -18.54 -3.73
CA GLU A 568 32.18 -18.63 -2.27
C GLU A 568 31.29 -17.51 -1.74
N ALA A 569 31.60 -16.25 -2.07
CA ALA A 569 30.80 -15.10 -1.67
C ALA A 569 29.37 -15.14 -2.23
N ILE A 570 29.19 -15.45 -3.52
CA ILE A 570 27.86 -15.42 -4.15
C ILE A 570 26.95 -16.55 -3.63
N SER A 571 27.54 -17.68 -3.20
CA SER A 571 26.78 -18.81 -2.66
C SER A 571 26.12 -18.51 -1.31
N CYS A 572 26.54 -17.44 -0.62
CA CYS A 572 25.97 -16.98 0.65
C CYS A 572 24.61 -16.28 0.50
N PHE A 573 24.15 -15.97 -0.71
CA PHE A 573 22.88 -15.29 -0.93
C PHE A 573 21.75 -16.30 -1.22
N ASP A 574 20.59 -16.11 -0.60
CA ASP A 574 19.33 -16.83 -0.85
C ASP A 574 18.69 -16.35 -2.17
N ASN A 575 19.35 -16.71 -3.27
CA ASN A 575 18.83 -16.56 -4.62
C ASN A 575 19.26 -17.75 -5.47
N PRO A 576 18.33 -18.65 -5.87
CA PRO A 576 18.68 -19.83 -6.65
C PRO A 576 19.39 -19.54 -7.99
N SER A 577 19.15 -18.37 -8.60
CA SER A 577 19.79 -18.00 -9.88
C SER A 577 21.24 -17.58 -9.73
N LEU A 578 21.70 -17.29 -8.52
CA LEU A 578 23.10 -16.95 -8.23
C LEU A 578 23.95 -18.18 -7.88
N ARG A 579 23.33 -19.32 -7.55
CA ARG A 579 23.98 -20.53 -7.04
C ARG A 579 24.34 -21.54 -8.13
#